data_AF-X1HEH4-F1
#
_entry.id   AF-X1HEH4-F1
#
_cell.length_a   1.000
_cell.length_b   1.000
_cell.length_c   1.000
_cell.angle_alpha   90.00
_cell.angle_beta   90.00
_cell.angle_gamma   90.00
#
_symmetry.space_group_name_H-M   'P 1'
#
loop_
_entity.id
_entity.type
_entity.pdbx_description
1 polymer ?
#
loop_
_entity_poly.entity_id
_entity_poly.type
_entity_poly.pdbx_seq_one_letter_code
_entity_poly.pdbx_strand_id
1 'polypeptide(L)' 'MIVTELYNGQGLGNQLWSYVVTRVIALDRGFDFGIMNPEKFKGKDFMSLDFGKEVIGG' A
#
# COMPACT_ATOMS: atom_id res chain seq x y z
N MET A 1 -6.14 5.39 -10.76
CA MET A 1 -5.65 5.01 -9.42
C MET A 1 -4.40 4.17 -9.60
N ILE A 2 -3.34 4.45 -8.86
CA ILE A 2 -2.12 3.61 -8.83
C ILE A 2 -2.23 2.66 -7.64
N VAL A 3 -1.95 1.39 -7.87
CA VAL A 3 -2.14 0.32 -6.89
C VAL A 3 -0.83 -0.41 -6.62
N THR A 4 -0.64 -0.86 -5.39
CA THR A 4 0.31 -1.93 -5.07
C THR A 4 -0.37 -2.99 -4.21
N GLU A 5 0.14 -4.21 -4.27
CA GLU A 5 -0.36 -5.35 -3.51
C GLU A 5 0.65 -5.76 -2.45
N LEU A 6 0.17 -5.97 -1.22
CA LEU A 6 0.96 -6.57 -0.15
C LEU A 6 0.94 -8.10 -0.31
N TYR A 7 2.12 -8.71 -0.24
CA TYR A 7 2.28 -10.16 -0.36
C TYR A 7 2.75 -10.80 0.95
N ASN A 8 2.35 -12.05 1.14
CA ASN A 8 2.97 -12.92 2.14
C ASN A 8 4.44 -13.16 1.76
N GLY A 9 5.34 -13.14 2.75
CA GLY A 9 6.79 -13.26 2.53
C GLY A 9 7.55 -11.94 2.43
N GLN A 10 6.88 -10.80 2.23
CA GLN A 10 7.53 -9.49 2.28
C GLN A 10 7.98 -9.15 3.72
N GLY A 11 9.20 -8.64 3.89
CA GLY A 11 9.61 -7.99 5.14
C GLY A 11 8.89 -6.65 5.33
N LEU A 12 8.74 -6.18 6.58
CA LEU A 12 8.04 -4.91 6.86
C LEU A 12 8.66 -3.72 6.09
N GLY A 13 10.00 -3.64 6.04
CA GLY A 13 10.68 -2.59 5.28
C GLY A 13 10.33 -2.60 3.79
N ASN A 14 10.16 -3.79 3.19
CA ASN A 14 9.73 -3.91 1.80
C ASN A 14 8.27 -3.48 1.62
N GLN A 15 7.38 -3.87 2.55
CA GLN A 15 5.98 -3.42 2.53
C GLN A 15 5.87 -1.89 2.60
N LEU A 16 6.65 -1.26 3.48
CA LEU A 16 6.68 0.19 3.62
C LEU A 16 7.29 0.87 2.38
N TRP A 17 8.31 0.29 1.77
CA TRP A 17 8.89 0.79 0.53
C TRP A 17 7.85 0.80 -0.60
N SER A 18 7.17 -0.33 -0.84
CA SER A 18 6.13 -0.42 -1.87
C SER A 18 4.99 0.56 -1.60
N TYR A 19 4.53 0.65 -0.35
CA TYR A 19 3.52 1.62 0.09
C TYR A 19 3.90 3.07 -0.24
N VAL A 20 5.12 3.49 0.16
CA VAL A 20 5.59 4.86 -0.04
C VAL A 20 5.77 5.17 -1.52
N VAL A 21 6.39 4.27 -2.29
CA VAL A 21 6.60 4.47 -3.73
C VAL A 21 5.28 4.66 -4.46
N THR A 22 4.28 3.81 -4.19
CA THR A 22 2.95 3.94 -4.78
C THR A 22 2.32 5.28 -4.46
N ARG A 23 2.38 5.73 -3.20
CA ARG A 23 1.83 7.02 -2.78
C ARG A 23 2.54 8.21 -3.41
N VAL A 24 3.87 8.17 -3.48
CA VAL A 24 4.66 9.26 -4.07
C VAL A 24 4.37 9.40 -5.57
N ILE A 25 4.32 8.28 -6.31
CA ILE A 25 4.00 8.33 -7.75
C ILE A 25 2.56 8.80 -7.97
N ALA A 26 1.60 8.34 -7.16
CA ALA A 26 0.20 8.77 -7.27
C ALA A 26 0.07 10.28 -7.02
N LEU A 27 0.72 10.79 -5.97
CA LEU A 27 0.73 12.21 -5.62
C LEU A 27 1.35 13.07 -6.73
N ASP A 28 2.53 12.70 -7.23
CA ASP A 28 3.25 13.44 -8.28
C ASP A 28 2.43 13.57 -9.57
N ARG A 29 1.64 12.54 -9.89
CA ARG A 29 0.84 12.47 -11.13
C ARG A 29 -0.60 12.90 -10.97
N GLY A 30 -1.02 13.31 -9.76
CA GLY A 30 -2.40 13.72 -9.48
C GLY A 30 -3.42 12.58 -9.59
N PHE A 31 -3.01 11.33 -9.29
CA PHE A 31 -3.90 10.17 -9.25
C PHE A 31 -4.26 9.78 -7.81
N ASP A 32 -5.42 9.15 -7.64
CA ASP A 32 -5.71 8.39 -6.42
C ASP A 32 -4.76 7.19 -6.24
N PHE A 33 -4.63 6.70 -5.01
CA PHE A 33 -3.91 5.45 -4.72
C PHE A 33 -4.80 4.45 -3.96
N GLY A 34 -4.41 3.18 -4.01
CA GLY A 34 -5.01 2.11 -3.23
C GLY A 34 -3.99 1.01 -2.92
N ILE A 35 -4.12 0.38 -1.76
CA ILE A 35 -3.26 -0.73 -1.33
C ILE A 35 -4.12 -1.99 -1.25
N MET A 36 -3.77 -2.99 -2.05
CA MET A 36 -4.45 -4.28 -2.06
C MET A 36 -3.93 -5.18 -0.94
N ASN A 37 -4.82 -5.98 -0.37
CA ASN A 37 -4.57 -6.87 0.77
C ASN A 37 -4.01 -6.16 2.02
N PRO A 38 -4.63 -5.06 2.50
CA PRO A 38 -4.15 -4.30 3.65
C PRO A 38 -4.05 -5.14 4.94
N GLU A 39 -4.82 -6.23 5.04
CA GLU A 39 -4.77 -7.17 6.16
C GLU A 39 -3.43 -7.92 6.31
N LYS A 40 -2.64 -7.99 5.23
CA LYS A 40 -1.28 -8.57 5.20
C LYS A 40 -0.20 -7.61 5.70
N PHE A 41 -0.56 -6.37 6.06
CA PHE A 41 0.40 -5.41 6.60
C PHE A 41 0.96 -5.87 7.95
N LYS A 42 2.27 -6.03 8.03
CA LYS A 42 2.95 -6.54 9.24
C LYS A 42 3.06 -5.52 10.37
N GLY A 43 2.93 -4.23 10.07
CA GLY A 43 3.05 -3.16 11.07
C GLY A 43 1.75 -2.84 11.80
N LYS A 44 0.65 -3.56 11.54
CA LYS A 44 -0.70 -3.20 12.00
C LYS A 44 -0.85 -3.10 13.53
N ASP A 45 -0.01 -3.79 14.30
CA ASP A 45 -0.09 -3.79 15.76
C ASP A 45 0.46 -2.50 16.40
N PHE A 46 1.26 -1.71 15.66
CA PHE A 46 1.90 -0.50 16.18
C PHE A 46 1.83 0.70 15.21
N MET A 47 1.27 0.51 14.01
CA MET A 47 1.19 1.53 12.97
C MET A 47 -0.15 1.44 12.24
N SER A 48 -0.83 2.57 12.11
CA SER A 48 -2.03 2.72 11.30
C SER A 48 -1.67 3.51 10.05
N LEU A 49 -1.86 2.89 8.87
CA LEU A 49 -1.59 3.52 7.58
C LEU A 49 -2.92 3.80 6.86
N ASP A 50 -2.96 4.91 6.13
CA ASP A 50 -3.98 5.18 5.14
C ASP A 50 -3.72 4.33 3.89
N PHE A 51 -4.58 3.34 3.64
CA PHE A 51 -4.49 2.43 2.51
C PHE A 51 -5.18 2.95 1.23
N GLY A 52 -5.70 4.18 1.25
CA GLY A 52 -6.32 4.82 0.10
C GLY A 52 -7.68 4.23 -0.25
N LYS A 53 -8.03 4.27 -1.54
CA LYS A 53 -9.31 3.73 -2.02
C LYS A 53 -9.29 2.20 -2.01
N GLU A 54 -10.44 1.60 -1.71
CA GLU A 54 -10.63 0.16 -1.77
C GLU A 54 -10.29 -0.36 -3.17
N VAL A 55 -9.46 -1.42 -3.22
CA VAL A 55 -9.06 -2.08 -4.45
C VAL A 55 -9.87 -3.37 -4.58
N ILE A 56 -10.76 -3.43 -5.58
CA ILE A 56 -11.60 -4.59 -5.87
C ILE A 56 -11.04 -5.31 -7.10
N GLY A 57 -10.70 -6.58 -6.94
CA GLY A 57 -10.14 -7.43 -8.01
C GLY A 57 -8.63 -7.35 -8.15
N GLY A 58 -8.05 -8.42 -8.73
CA GLY A 58 -6.62 -8.67 -8.89
C GLY A 58 -6.35 -10.17 -8.95
#